data_AF-A0AAF0RX26-F1
#
_entry.id   AF-A0AAF0RX26-F1
#
_cell.length_a   1.000
_cell.length_b   1.000
_cell.length_c   1.000
_cell.angle_alpha   90.00
_cell.angle_beta   90.00
_cell.angle_gamma   90.00
#
_symmetry.space_group_name_H-M   'P 1'
#
loop_
_entity.id
_entity.type
_entity.pdbx_description
1 polymer ?
#
loop_
_entity_poly.entity_id
_entity_poly.type
_entity_poly.pdbx_seq_one_letter_code
_entity_poly.pdbx_strand_id
1 'polypeptide(L)'
;MLTPGSAVHLHAVGQAAAPTAPWWGVPVVAGCFLIVGAILGFLFNRLQDKHRAKREKLERWDQNVLDHTSRVVLLAERFIAEAHEHELSTRTMAEAGIAQMHAGQPVAPPPVPVPTLARFMDTYEEIASELTSLRLIATSSIRDVAQTVKDEVWQLMMTTEMADIYARERTVRTSVGSLETAVRSHFGIE
;
A
#
# COMPACT_ATOMS: atom_id res chain seq x y z
N MET A 1 57.20 80.97 62.40
CA MET A 1 56.66 79.63 62.71
C MET A 1 55.54 79.36 61.72
N LEU A 2 55.76 78.41 60.81
CA LEU A 2 54.82 77.98 59.76
C LEU A 2 53.98 76.82 60.29
N THR A 3 52.67 76.87 60.08
CA THR A 3 51.79 75.69 60.11
C THR A 3 50.91 75.71 58.85
N PRO A 4 50.96 74.68 57.98
CA PRO A 4 50.11 74.58 56.81
C PRO A 4 48.78 73.89 57.18
N GLY A 5 47.67 74.49 56.78
CA GLY A 5 46.33 73.94 56.96
C GLY A 5 45.67 73.66 55.61
N SER A 6 45.23 72.41 55.45
CA SER A 6 44.17 71.93 54.55
C SER A 6 44.47 71.81 53.05
N ALA A 7 44.99 70.64 52.66
CA ALA A 7 44.74 70.07 51.35
C ALA A 7 43.40 69.32 51.36
N VAL A 8 42.45 69.81 50.56
CA VAL A 8 41.16 69.18 50.29
C VAL A 8 41.40 67.89 49.48
N HIS A 9 41.11 66.74 50.09
CA HIS A 9 41.09 65.44 49.39
C HIS A 9 39.87 65.38 48.46
N LEU A 10 40.08 65.78 47.19
CA LEU A 10 39.18 65.42 46.08
C LEU A 10 39.29 63.90 45.87
N HIS A 11 38.30 63.15 46.37
CA HIS A 11 38.07 61.78 45.94
C HIS A 11 37.65 61.80 44.47
N ALA A 12 38.63 61.63 43.59
CA ALA A 12 38.39 61.25 42.21
C ALA A 12 37.66 59.91 42.22
N VAL A 13 36.35 59.94 42.01
CA VAL A 13 35.56 58.77 41.64
C VAL A 13 36.09 58.32 40.30
N GLY A 14 37.02 57.37 40.32
CA GLY A 14 37.47 56.67 39.13
C GLY A 14 36.27 55.99 38.50
N GLN A 15 35.72 56.57 37.44
CA GLN A 15 34.94 55.83 36.47
C GLN A 15 35.85 54.71 35.98
N ALA A 16 35.62 53.49 36.46
CA ALA A 16 36.23 52.30 35.88
C ALA A 16 35.76 52.24 34.43
N ALA A 17 36.60 52.69 33.51
CA ALA A 17 36.40 52.51 32.10
C ALA A 17 36.21 51.01 31.88
N ALA A 18 35.00 50.61 31.46
CA ALA A 18 34.75 49.23 31.08
C ALA A 18 35.82 48.87 30.04
N PRO A 19 36.59 47.80 30.23
CA PRO A 19 37.66 47.45 29.30
C PRO A 19 37.03 47.31 27.92
N THR A 20 37.50 48.12 26.97
CA THR A 20 37.02 48.13 25.59
C THR A 20 37.08 46.69 25.08
N ALA A 21 35.90 46.12 24.80
CA ALA A 21 35.82 44.74 24.36
C ALA A 21 36.74 44.55 23.15
N PRO A 22 37.56 43.49 23.13
CA PRO A 22 38.53 43.31 22.06
C PRO A 22 37.83 43.26 20.70
N TRP A 23 38.34 44.00 19.71
CA TRP A 23 37.74 44.12 18.38
C TRP A 23 37.58 42.77 17.64
N TRP A 24 38.36 41.77 18.03
CA TRP A 24 38.30 40.39 17.56
C TRP A 24 37.21 39.54 18.25
N GLY A 25 36.61 40.00 19.34
CA GLY A 25 35.54 39.29 20.05
C GLY A 25 34.26 39.16 19.22
N VAL A 26 33.89 40.21 18.49
CA VAL A 26 32.69 40.23 17.62
C VAL A 26 32.72 39.14 16.54
N PRO A 27 33.78 39.01 15.71
CA PRO A 27 33.84 37.97 14.69
C PRO A 27 33.93 36.54 15.25
N VAL A 28 34.57 36.34 16.42
CA VAL A 28 34.60 35.02 17.07
C VAL A 28 33.20 34.60 17.51
N VAL A 29 32.47 35.49 18.18
CA VAL A 29 31.09 35.22 18.59
C VAL A 29 30.19 34.99 17.37
N ALA A 30 30.30 35.84 16.34
CA ALA A 30 29.56 35.67 15.08
C ALA A 30 29.86 34.32 14.39
N GLY A 31 31.13 33.90 14.37
CA GLY A 31 31.54 32.59 13.84
C GLY A 31 30.96 31.42 14.63
N CYS A 32 30.94 31.50 15.97
CA CYS A 32 30.30 30.48 16.81
C CYS A 32 28.79 30.37 16.52
N PHE A 33 28.08 31.48 16.38
CA PHE A 33 26.66 31.46 16.02
C PHE A 33 26.43 30.87 14.62
N LEU A 34 27.32 31.11 13.68
CA LEU A 34 27.27 30.51 12.34
C LEU A 34 27.42 28.99 12.40
N ILE A 35 28.41 28.49 13.15
CA ILE A 35 28.64 27.05 13.33
C ILE A 35 27.46 26.40 14.03
N VAL A 36 26.96 26.99 15.12
CA VAL A 36 25.79 26.49 15.85
C VAL A 36 24.55 26.49 14.97
N GLY A 37 24.32 27.57 14.20
CA GLY A 37 23.22 27.66 13.24
C GLY A 37 23.31 26.58 12.14
N ALA A 38 24.52 26.32 11.63
CA ALA A 38 24.75 25.28 10.64
C ALA A 38 24.51 23.87 11.20
N ILE A 39 24.96 23.60 12.43
CA ILE A 39 24.72 22.31 13.12
C ILE A 39 23.23 22.11 13.38
N LEU A 40 22.54 23.13 13.89
CA LEU A 40 21.10 23.09 14.13
C LEU A 40 20.33 22.88 12.82
N GLY A 41 20.65 23.64 11.77
CA GLY A 41 20.04 23.49 10.45
C GLY A 41 20.23 22.08 9.87
N PHE A 42 21.44 21.53 10.00
CA PHE A 42 21.73 20.16 9.58
C PHE A 42 20.92 19.12 10.38
N LEU A 43 20.82 19.27 11.70
CA LEU A 43 20.04 18.37 12.56
C LEU A 43 18.55 18.43 12.21
N PHE A 44 17.99 19.63 12.02
CA PHE A 44 16.59 19.81 11.62
C PHE A 44 16.32 19.19 10.25
N ASN A 45 17.18 19.42 9.26
CA ASN A 45 17.04 18.84 7.94
C ASN A 45 17.09 17.30 8.02
N ARG A 46 18.05 16.75 8.78
CA ARG A 46 18.18 15.30 8.98
C ARG A 46 16.98 14.68 9.70
N LEU A 47 16.37 15.39 10.65
CA LEU A 47 15.15 14.97 11.32
C LEU A 47 13.97 14.97 10.35
N GLN A 48 13.79 16.04 9.57
CA GLN A 48 12.75 16.13 8.55
C GLN A 48 12.89 15.03 7.50
N ASP A 49 14.10 14.77 7.00
CA ASP A 49 14.36 13.71 6.03
C ASP A 49 14.01 12.32 6.58
N LYS A 50 14.34 12.04 7.85
CA LYS A 50 13.95 10.78 8.51
C LYS A 50 12.43 10.64 8.62
N HIS A 51 11.74 11.71 9.01
CA HIS A 51 10.28 11.70 9.11
C HIS A 51 9.62 11.53 7.74
N ARG A 52 10.13 12.23 6.71
CA ARG A 52 9.67 12.10 5.32
C ARG A 52 9.88 10.68 4.80
N ALA A 53 11.09 10.13 4.96
CA ALA A 53 11.40 8.77 4.53
C ALA A 53 10.54 7.72 5.24
N LYS A 54 10.23 7.91 6.53
CA LYS A 54 9.33 7.02 7.27
C LYS A 54 7.90 7.09 6.73
N ARG A 55 7.39 8.30 6.44
CA ARG A 55 6.05 8.48 5.86
C ARG A 55 5.96 7.84 4.48
N GLU A 56 6.93 8.11 3.62
CA GLU A 56 6.97 7.55 2.27
C GLU A 56 7.08 6.01 2.28
N LYS A 57 7.82 5.44 3.23
CA LYS A 57 7.87 3.98 3.40
C LYS A 57 6.52 3.39 3.80
N LEU A 58 5.79 4.05 4.69
CA LEU A 58 4.45 3.62 5.10
C LEU A 58 3.46 3.73 3.93
N GLU A 59 3.48 4.86 3.22
CA GLU A 59 2.64 5.07 2.04
C GLU A 59 2.91 4.03 0.94
N ARG A 60 4.18 3.72 0.67
CA ARG A 60 4.54 2.65 -0.28
C ARG A 60 4.09 1.27 0.19
N TRP A 61 4.14 1.01 1.50
CA TRP A 61 3.66 -0.25 2.06
C TRP A 61 2.14 -0.40 1.87
N ASP A 62 1.40 0.65 2.22
CA ASP A 62 -0.05 0.72 2.10
C ASP A 62 -0.49 0.58 0.64
N GLN A 63 0.19 1.27 -0.28
CA GLN A 63 -0.04 1.14 -1.73
C GLN A 63 0.19 -0.29 -2.23
N ASN A 64 1.24 -0.98 -1.75
CA ASN A 64 1.48 -2.37 -2.14
C ASN A 64 0.34 -3.28 -1.67
N VAL A 65 -0.12 -3.12 -0.42
CA VAL A 65 -1.25 -3.91 0.10
C VAL A 65 -2.51 -3.67 -0.75
N LEU A 66 -2.79 -2.41 -1.11
CA LEU A 66 -3.93 -2.06 -1.96
C LEU A 66 -3.82 -2.62 -3.39
N ASP A 67 -2.66 -2.52 -4.04
CA ASP A 67 -2.46 -3.02 -5.41
C ASP A 67 -2.65 -4.53 -5.45
N HIS A 68 -1.97 -5.27 -4.58
CA HIS A 68 -2.06 -6.73 -4.53
C HIS A 68 -3.47 -7.22 -4.18
N THR A 69 -4.16 -6.59 -3.21
CA THR A 69 -5.54 -6.97 -2.88
C THR A 69 -6.52 -6.65 -4.01
N SER A 70 -6.36 -5.50 -4.66
CA SER A 70 -7.19 -5.10 -5.80
C SER A 70 -7.01 -6.04 -7.00
N ARG A 71 -5.78 -6.50 -7.26
CA ARG A 71 -5.50 -7.52 -8.27
C ARG A 71 -6.21 -8.84 -7.96
N VAL A 72 -6.17 -9.30 -6.71
CA VAL A 72 -6.91 -10.51 -6.30
C VAL A 72 -8.41 -10.36 -6.57
N VAL A 73 -9.01 -9.21 -6.22
CA VAL A 73 -10.43 -8.93 -6.50
C VAL A 73 -10.72 -8.98 -8.00
N LEU A 74 -9.91 -8.30 -8.82
CA LEU A 74 -10.09 -8.27 -10.28
C LEU A 74 -9.94 -9.65 -10.90
N LEU A 75 -8.96 -10.44 -10.46
CA LEU A 75 -8.73 -11.80 -10.96
C LEU A 75 -9.87 -12.74 -10.55
N ALA A 76 -10.40 -12.62 -9.34
CA ALA A 76 -11.53 -13.41 -8.89
C ALA A 76 -12.81 -13.09 -9.68
N GLU A 77 -13.11 -11.81 -9.92
CA GLU A 77 -14.25 -11.41 -10.76
C GLU A 77 -14.08 -11.85 -12.22
N ARG A 78 -12.86 -11.75 -12.76
CA ARG A 78 -12.53 -12.28 -14.08
C ARG A 78 -12.75 -13.79 -14.13
N PHE A 79 -12.34 -14.52 -13.11
CA PHE A 79 -12.54 -15.97 -13.02
C PHE A 79 -14.04 -16.32 -13.04
N ILE A 80 -14.86 -15.60 -12.26
CA ILE A 80 -16.32 -15.77 -12.26
C ILE A 80 -16.90 -15.52 -13.66
N ALA A 81 -16.51 -14.44 -14.32
CA ALA A 81 -17.00 -14.12 -15.66
C ALA A 81 -16.62 -15.20 -16.69
N GLU A 82 -15.38 -15.71 -16.62
CA GLU A 82 -14.90 -16.78 -17.50
C GLU A 82 -15.62 -18.11 -17.22
N ALA A 83 -15.92 -18.43 -15.95
CA ALA A 83 -16.69 -19.62 -15.57
C ALA A 83 -18.12 -19.56 -16.13
N HIS A 84 -18.78 -18.41 -15.98
CA HIS A 84 -20.11 -18.18 -16.51
C HIS A 84 -20.16 -18.25 -18.04
N GLU A 85 -19.18 -17.64 -18.72
CA GLU A 85 -19.08 -17.67 -20.18
C GLU A 85 -18.83 -19.09 -20.70
N HIS A 86 -17.94 -19.86 -20.05
CA HIS A 86 -17.69 -21.26 -20.39
C HIS A 86 -18.96 -22.11 -20.30
N GLU A 87 -19.74 -21.94 -19.23
CA GLU A 87 -21.00 -22.65 -19.00
C GLU A 87 -22.05 -22.32 -20.09
N LEU A 88 -22.25 -21.03 -20.37
CA LEU A 88 -23.19 -20.60 -21.40
C LEU A 88 -22.78 -21.10 -22.81
N SER A 89 -21.48 -21.09 -23.08
CA SER A 89 -20.90 -21.59 -24.33
C SER A 89 -21.11 -23.09 -24.50
N THR A 90 -20.80 -23.90 -23.48
CA THR A 90 -20.98 -25.36 -23.53
C THR A 90 -22.45 -25.76 -23.69
N ARG A 91 -23.38 -25.04 -23.05
CA ARG A 91 -24.82 -25.28 -23.19
C ARG A 91 -25.34 -24.98 -24.59
N THR A 92 -25.02 -23.80 -25.12
CA THR A 92 -25.46 -23.41 -26.47
C THR A 92 -24.92 -24.38 -27.53
N MET A 93 -23.71 -24.90 -27.33
CA MET A 93 -23.15 -25.96 -28.18
C MET A 93 -23.90 -27.29 -28.06
N ALA A 94 -24.23 -27.72 -26.84
CA ALA A 94 -24.99 -28.95 -26.63
C ALA A 94 -26.37 -28.87 -27.31
N GLU A 95 -27.08 -27.76 -27.12
CA GLU A 95 -28.39 -27.52 -27.74
C GLU A 95 -28.30 -27.47 -29.27
N ALA A 96 -27.31 -26.75 -29.82
CA ALA A 96 -27.09 -26.68 -31.27
C ALA A 96 -26.69 -28.03 -31.88
N GLY A 97 -25.83 -28.80 -31.19
CA GLY A 97 -25.44 -30.14 -31.60
C GLY A 97 -26.62 -31.11 -31.62
N ILE A 98 -27.48 -31.07 -30.61
CA ILE A 98 -28.72 -31.84 -30.55
C ILE A 98 -29.63 -31.48 -31.73
N ALA A 99 -29.84 -30.19 -32.00
CA ALA A 99 -30.65 -29.74 -33.13
C ALA A 99 -30.08 -30.19 -34.50
N GLN A 100 -28.76 -30.12 -34.68
CA GLN A 100 -28.09 -30.57 -35.91
C GLN A 100 -28.17 -32.10 -36.09
N MET A 101 -28.04 -32.87 -35.00
CA MET A 101 -28.24 -34.32 -35.01
C MET A 101 -29.68 -34.68 -35.40
N HIS A 102 -30.69 -33.99 -34.87
CA HIS A 102 -32.09 -34.19 -35.27
C HIS A 102 -32.34 -33.84 -36.74
N ALA A 103 -31.61 -32.88 -37.30
CA ALA A 103 -31.70 -32.46 -38.70
C ALA A 103 -30.86 -33.31 -39.67
N GLY A 104 -30.09 -34.30 -39.18
CA GLY A 104 -29.17 -35.09 -39.99
C GLY A 104 -27.98 -34.29 -40.57
N GLN A 105 -27.68 -33.13 -39.98
CA GLN A 105 -26.57 -32.28 -40.41
C GLN A 105 -25.27 -32.63 -39.68
N PRO A 106 -24.09 -32.43 -40.29
CA PRO A 106 -22.81 -32.60 -39.60
C PRO A 106 -22.69 -31.61 -38.44
N VAL A 107 -22.22 -32.07 -37.28
CA VAL A 107 -22.00 -31.22 -36.11
C VAL A 107 -20.85 -30.25 -36.42
N ALA A 108 -21.17 -28.97 -36.60
CA ALA A 108 -20.18 -27.94 -36.88
C ALA A 108 -19.31 -27.64 -35.64
N PRO A 109 -18.00 -27.35 -35.81
CA PRO A 109 -17.16 -26.93 -34.70
C PRO A 109 -17.61 -25.58 -34.14
N PRO A 110 -17.29 -25.31 -32.86
CA PRO A 110 -17.80 -24.14 -32.16
C PRO A 110 -17.33 -22.81 -32.78
N PRO A 111 -18.21 -21.80 -32.90
CA PRO A 111 -17.88 -20.50 -33.48
C PRO A 111 -17.07 -19.59 -32.54
N VAL A 112 -17.03 -19.87 -31.23
CA VAL A 112 -16.32 -19.08 -30.21
C VAL A 112 -15.29 -19.96 -29.50
N PRO A 113 -14.06 -19.49 -29.25
CA PRO A 113 -13.09 -20.22 -28.43
C PRO A 113 -13.63 -20.36 -27.01
N VAL A 114 -13.93 -21.60 -26.61
CA VAL A 114 -14.34 -21.94 -25.25
C VAL A 114 -13.15 -21.67 -24.30
N PRO A 115 -13.36 -21.01 -23.15
CA PRO A 115 -12.30 -20.88 -22.14
C PRO A 115 -11.76 -22.27 -21.82
N THR A 116 -10.46 -22.48 -22.02
CA THR A 116 -9.83 -23.78 -21.80
C THR A 116 -9.50 -23.95 -20.31
N LEU A 117 -9.44 -25.19 -19.84
CA LEU A 117 -8.97 -25.51 -18.48
C LEU A 117 -7.63 -24.84 -18.17
N ALA A 118 -6.74 -24.71 -19.16
CA ALA A 118 -5.47 -24.00 -19.03
C ALA A 118 -5.67 -22.55 -18.58
N ARG A 119 -6.62 -21.81 -19.17
CA ARG A 119 -6.90 -20.41 -18.81
C ARG A 119 -7.42 -20.26 -17.39
N PHE A 120 -8.23 -21.21 -16.92
CA PHE A 120 -8.68 -21.25 -15.52
C PHE A 120 -7.52 -21.51 -14.56
N MET A 121 -6.64 -22.47 -14.89
CA MET A 121 -5.44 -22.76 -14.11
C MET A 121 -4.49 -21.56 -14.07
N ASP A 122 -4.28 -20.88 -15.20
CA ASP A 122 -3.44 -19.67 -15.27
C ASP A 122 -3.99 -18.58 -14.35
N THR A 123 -5.30 -18.31 -14.41
CA THR A 123 -5.94 -17.30 -13.55
C THR A 123 -5.86 -17.68 -12.07
N TYR A 124 -6.02 -18.97 -11.76
CA TYR A 124 -5.85 -19.48 -10.40
C TYR A 124 -4.41 -19.32 -9.90
N GLU A 125 -3.41 -19.61 -10.74
CA GLU A 125 -1.99 -19.43 -10.41
C GLU A 125 -1.64 -17.95 -10.21
N GLU A 126 -2.20 -17.05 -11.03
CA GLU A 126 -2.07 -15.60 -10.83
C GLU A 126 -2.62 -15.17 -9.46
N ILE A 127 -3.81 -15.65 -9.08
CA ILE A 127 -4.38 -15.40 -7.74
C ILE A 127 -3.44 -15.93 -6.65
N ALA A 128 -2.94 -17.16 -6.78
CA ALA A 128 -2.05 -17.77 -5.80
C ALA A 128 -0.71 -17.00 -5.65
N SER A 129 -0.19 -16.46 -6.76
CA SER A 129 1.01 -15.62 -6.78
C SER A 129 0.79 -14.30 -6.02
N GLU A 130 -0.33 -13.63 -6.27
CA GLU A 130 -0.71 -12.40 -5.56
C GLU A 130 -0.90 -12.64 -4.05
N LEU A 131 -1.50 -13.76 -3.66
CA LEU A 131 -1.61 -14.16 -2.25
C LEU A 131 -0.26 -14.43 -1.59
N THR A 132 0.71 -14.96 -2.34
CA THR A 132 2.07 -15.18 -1.85
C THR A 132 2.75 -13.84 -1.54
N SER A 133 2.53 -12.85 -2.41
CA SER A 133 3.00 -11.47 -2.18
C SER A 133 2.32 -10.85 -0.95
N LEU A 134 0.99 -10.98 -0.83
CA LEU A 134 0.23 -10.52 0.34
C LEU A 134 0.68 -11.17 1.65
N ARG A 135 1.18 -12.41 1.61
CA ARG A 135 1.68 -13.09 2.82
C ARG A 135 2.80 -12.32 3.52
N LEU A 136 3.62 -11.61 2.76
CA LEU A 136 4.77 -10.87 3.27
C LEU A 136 4.40 -9.46 3.77
N ILE A 137 3.34 -8.87 3.23
CA ILE A 137 3.03 -7.43 3.43
C ILE A 137 1.72 -7.16 4.17
N ALA A 138 0.75 -8.08 4.14
CA ALA A 138 -0.58 -7.88 4.70
C ALA A 138 -0.71 -8.42 6.13
N THR A 139 -1.68 -7.89 6.87
CA THR A 139 -2.06 -8.37 8.21
C THR A 139 -2.69 -9.76 8.16
N SER A 140 -2.74 -10.48 9.29
CA SER A 140 -3.42 -11.78 9.36
C SER A 140 -4.88 -11.70 8.90
N SER A 141 -5.61 -10.66 9.29
CA SER A 141 -7.01 -10.47 8.88
C SER A 141 -7.20 -10.44 7.36
N ILE A 142 -6.37 -9.71 6.63
CA ILE A 142 -6.44 -9.65 5.16
C ILE A 142 -5.99 -10.98 4.55
N ARG A 143 -4.93 -11.59 5.09
CA ARG A 143 -4.40 -12.87 4.57
C ARG A 143 -5.40 -14.00 4.71
N ASP A 144 -6.05 -14.12 5.86
CA ASP A 144 -6.98 -15.20 6.13
C ASP A 144 -8.20 -15.11 5.19
N VAL A 145 -8.71 -13.89 4.96
CA VAL A 145 -9.83 -13.66 4.04
C VAL A 145 -9.39 -13.86 2.58
N ALA A 146 -8.20 -13.39 2.18
CA ALA A 146 -7.68 -13.63 0.84
C ALA A 146 -7.51 -15.13 0.55
N GLN A 147 -7.05 -15.90 1.54
CA GLN A 147 -6.93 -17.35 1.45
C GLN A 147 -8.30 -18.01 1.21
N THR A 148 -9.35 -17.55 1.90
CA THR A 148 -10.72 -17.99 1.64
C THR A 148 -11.15 -17.71 0.19
N VAL A 149 -10.82 -16.56 -0.39
CA VAL A 149 -11.10 -16.27 -1.81
C VAL A 149 -10.47 -17.32 -2.71
N LYS A 150 -9.18 -17.65 -2.50
CA LYS A 150 -8.49 -18.68 -3.29
C LYS A 150 -9.16 -20.05 -3.16
N ASP A 151 -9.56 -20.41 -1.96
CA ASP A 151 -10.19 -21.71 -1.69
C ASP A 151 -11.57 -21.80 -2.35
N GLU A 152 -12.36 -20.73 -2.32
CA GLU A 152 -13.66 -20.68 -3.01
C GLU A 152 -13.51 -20.69 -4.55
N VAL A 153 -12.50 -19.99 -5.09
CA VAL A 153 -12.18 -20.05 -6.53
C VAL A 153 -11.78 -21.47 -6.94
N TRP A 154 -10.98 -22.17 -6.12
CA TRP A 154 -10.66 -23.57 -6.36
C TRP A 154 -11.91 -24.46 -6.35
N GLN A 155 -12.81 -24.26 -5.38
CA GLN A 155 -14.08 -25.02 -5.33
C GLN A 155 -14.93 -24.76 -6.57
N LEU A 156 -15.05 -23.50 -7.02
CA LEU A 156 -15.76 -23.16 -8.25
C LEU A 156 -15.13 -23.87 -9.46
N MET A 157 -13.80 -23.88 -9.58
CA MET A 157 -13.08 -24.57 -10.65
C MET A 157 -13.35 -26.08 -10.67
N MET A 158 -13.46 -26.70 -9.50
CA MET A 158 -13.72 -28.14 -9.37
C MET A 158 -15.20 -28.50 -9.48
N THR A 159 -16.09 -27.50 -9.52
CA THR A 159 -17.54 -27.73 -9.58
C THR A 159 -17.92 -28.13 -11.00
N THR A 160 -18.50 -29.32 -11.14
CA THR A 160 -18.96 -29.85 -12.43
C THR A 160 -20.47 -29.73 -12.63
N GLU A 161 -21.23 -29.60 -11.55
CA GLU A 161 -22.69 -29.53 -11.61
C GLU A 161 -23.20 -28.09 -11.77
N MET A 162 -24.03 -27.87 -12.79
CA MET A 162 -24.54 -26.54 -13.15
C MET A 162 -25.29 -25.84 -12.02
N ALA A 163 -26.14 -26.56 -11.29
CA ALA A 163 -26.92 -25.99 -10.18
C ALA A 163 -25.99 -25.43 -9.08
N ASP A 164 -24.83 -26.04 -8.92
CA ASP A 164 -23.85 -25.67 -7.91
C ASP A 164 -22.94 -24.54 -8.39
N ILE A 165 -22.68 -24.39 -9.69
CA ILE A 165 -21.82 -23.33 -10.25
C ILE A 165 -22.36 -21.95 -9.85
N TYR A 166 -23.63 -21.65 -10.07
CA TYR A 166 -24.22 -20.35 -9.69
C TYR A 166 -24.16 -20.09 -8.19
N ALA A 167 -24.37 -21.12 -7.37
CA ALA A 167 -24.24 -21.00 -5.93
C ALA A 167 -22.78 -20.71 -5.52
N ARG A 168 -21.82 -21.36 -6.18
CA ARG A 168 -20.39 -21.19 -5.96
C ARG A 168 -19.88 -19.82 -6.42
N GLU A 169 -20.31 -19.34 -7.58
CA GLU A 169 -20.01 -17.98 -8.06
C GLU A 169 -20.46 -16.94 -7.03
N ARG A 170 -21.65 -17.11 -6.45
CA ARG A 170 -22.15 -16.22 -5.39
C ARG A 170 -21.30 -16.29 -4.12
N THR A 171 -20.84 -17.48 -3.74
CA THR A 171 -19.92 -17.66 -2.61
C THR A 171 -18.58 -16.97 -2.88
N VAL A 172 -18.02 -17.11 -4.08
CA VAL A 172 -16.79 -16.40 -4.48
C VAL A 172 -16.99 -14.89 -4.36
N ARG A 173 -18.07 -14.32 -4.92
CA ARG A 173 -18.37 -12.89 -4.78
C ARG A 173 -18.53 -12.44 -3.33
N THR A 174 -19.14 -13.27 -2.49
CA THR A 174 -19.29 -12.97 -1.05
C THR A 174 -17.93 -12.95 -0.34
N SER A 175 -17.03 -13.88 -0.69
CA SER A 175 -15.66 -13.90 -0.17
C SER A 175 -14.84 -12.69 -0.65
N VAL A 176 -15.02 -12.26 -1.91
CA VAL A 176 -14.40 -11.05 -2.47
C VAL A 176 -14.89 -9.80 -1.73
N GLY A 177 -16.20 -9.64 -1.52
CA GLY A 177 -16.74 -8.52 -0.73
C GLY A 177 -16.26 -8.51 0.73
N SER A 178 -16.00 -9.70 1.29
CA SER A 178 -15.40 -9.83 2.63
C SER A 178 -13.94 -9.36 2.62
N LEU A 179 -13.18 -9.65 1.55
CA LEU A 179 -11.82 -9.17 1.37
C LEU A 179 -11.78 -7.64 1.27
N GLU A 180 -12.66 -7.05 0.46
CA GLU A 180 -12.79 -5.60 0.36
C GLU A 180 -13.11 -4.97 1.71
N THR A 181 -14.03 -5.57 2.48
CA THR A 181 -14.38 -5.09 3.82
C THR A 181 -13.19 -5.17 4.79
N ALA A 182 -12.42 -6.27 4.75
CA ALA A 182 -11.23 -6.44 5.58
C ALA A 182 -10.15 -5.41 5.25
N VAL A 183 -9.96 -5.12 3.95
CA VAL A 183 -9.01 -4.10 3.48
C VAL A 183 -9.47 -2.71 3.90
N ARG A 184 -10.74 -2.35 3.69
CA ARG A 184 -11.32 -1.07 4.14
C ARG A 184 -11.15 -0.86 5.64
N SER A 185 -11.44 -1.89 6.43
CA SER A 185 -11.23 -1.86 7.89
C SER A 185 -9.76 -1.65 8.27
N HIS A 186 -8.81 -2.28 7.57
CA HIS A 186 -7.38 -2.07 7.79
C HIS A 186 -6.95 -0.61 7.57
N PHE A 187 -7.54 0.06 6.58
CA PHE A 187 -7.27 1.46 6.26
C PHE A 187 -8.14 2.46 7.05
N GLY A 188 -9.05 1.99 7.91
CA GLY A 188 -9.98 2.84 8.66
C GLY A 188 -11.00 3.56 7.77
N ILE A 189 -11.32 2.98 6.61
CA ILE A 189 -12.35 3.48 5.68
C ILE A 189 -13.65 2.78 6.03
N GLU A 190 -14.57 3.46 6.71
CA GLU A 190 -15.95 2.98 6.92
C GLU A 190 -16.76 3.13 5.63
#